data_AF-A0A1A6GM76-F1
#
_entry.id   AF-A0A1A6GM76-F1
#
_cell.length_a   1.000
_cell.length_b   1.000
_cell.length_c   1.000
_cell.angle_alpha   90.00
_cell.angle_beta   90.00
_cell.angle_gamma   90.00
#
_symmetry.space_group_name_H-M   'P 1'
#
loop_
_entity.id
_entity.type
_entity.pdbx_description
1 polymer ?
#
loop_
_entity_poly.entity_id
_entity_poly.type
_entity_poly.pdbx_seq_one_letter_code
_entity_poly.pdbx_strand_id
1 'polypeptide(L)'
;MKSEYQNCAECGTLVCLSDMRTHIRTCEKYIDKYGPLQELGETTTRCVCPFCQKELDEDCLLDHCITHHRSERRPVFCPLCHLLPNESPSTFNGSLIRHLQVSHTLFYDDFLDFDIIEEALIRRVLDRSLLEYVNHSNTT
;
A
#
# COMPACT_ATOMS: atom_id res chain seq x y z
N MET A 1 26.03 1.48 -27.68
CA MET A 1 25.26 0.26 -27.36
C MET A 1 24.99 -0.46 -28.67
N LYS A 2 25.16 -1.78 -28.73
CA LYS A 2 24.76 -2.55 -29.92
C LYS A 2 23.26 -2.82 -29.83
N SER A 3 22.52 -2.54 -30.90
CA SER A 3 21.10 -2.88 -30.96
C SER A 3 20.96 -4.39 -31.15
N GLU A 4 20.28 -5.04 -30.22
CA GLU A 4 19.95 -6.46 -30.29
C GLU A 4 18.59 -6.65 -30.95
N TYR A 5 18.44 -7.72 -31.73
CA TYR A 5 17.26 -8.01 -32.52
C TYR A 5 16.78 -9.44 -32.27
N GLN A 6 15.47 -9.62 -32.25
CA GLN A 6 14.85 -10.94 -32.08
C GLN A 6 13.55 -11.02 -32.88
N ASN A 7 13.19 -12.23 -33.32
CA ASN A 7 11.91 -12.46 -33.99
C ASN A 7 10.79 -12.46 -32.97
N CYS A 8 9.68 -11.78 -33.29
CA CYS A 8 8.43 -11.93 -32.57
C CYS A 8 7.95 -13.39 -32.65
N ALA A 9 7.59 -13.98 -31.50
CA ALA A 9 7.20 -15.38 -31.41
C ALA A 9 5.93 -15.70 -32.21
N GLU A 10 5.04 -14.73 -32.40
CA GLU A 10 3.73 -14.96 -33.04
C GLU A 10 3.74 -14.61 -34.53
N CYS A 11 4.34 -13.48 -34.93
CA CYS A 11 4.39 -13.08 -36.34
C CYS A 11 5.70 -13.38 -37.06
N GLY A 12 6.76 -13.72 -36.33
CA GLY A 12 8.08 -14.03 -36.89
C GLY A 12 8.86 -12.80 -37.39
N THR A 13 8.32 -11.58 -37.27
CA THR A 13 8.99 -10.36 -37.69
C THR A 13 10.22 -10.09 -36.80
N LEU A 14 11.37 -9.81 -37.41
CA LEU A 14 12.57 -9.40 -36.69
C LEU A 14 12.40 -7.96 -36.19
N VAL A 15 12.49 -7.75 -34.89
CA VAL A 15 12.29 -6.46 -34.23
C VAL A 15 13.46 -6.18 -33.30
N CYS A 16 13.88 -4.92 -33.18
CA CYS A 16 14.85 -4.53 -32.16
C CYS A 16 14.24 -4.76 -30.77
N LEU A 17 15.03 -5.28 -29.83
CA LEU A 17 14.53 -5.58 -28.49
C LEU A 17 13.96 -4.34 -27.78
N SER A 18 14.50 -3.14 -28.05
CA SER A 18 13.95 -1.87 -27.53
C SER A 18 12.53 -1.58 -28.02
N ASP A 19 12.21 -2.02 -29.25
CA ASP A 19 10.96 -1.71 -29.93
C ASP A 19 9.96 -2.87 -29.88
N MET A 20 10.37 -4.04 -29.38
CA MET A 20 9.54 -5.25 -29.32
C MET A 20 8.22 -5.00 -28.60
N ARG A 21 8.23 -4.18 -27.55
CA ARG A 21 7.03 -3.83 -26.78
C ARG A 21 6.02 -3.04 -27.63
N THR A 22 6.50 -2.07 -28.40
CA THR A 22 5.68 -1.29 -29.34
C THR A 22 5.15 -2.16 -30.47
N HIS A 23 5.97 -3.07 -30.99
CA HIS A 23 5.57 -4.02 -32.02
C HIS A 23 4.41 -4.91 -31.58
N ILE A 24 4.48 -5.50 -30.38
CA ILE A 24 3.45 -6.43 -29.89
C ILE A 24 2.09 -5.72 -29.78
N ARG A 25 2.06 -4.41 -29.45
CA ARG A 25 0.81 -3.62 -29.40
C ARG A 25 0.09 -3.52 -30.75
N THR A 26 0.81 -3.69 -31.87
CA THR A 26 0.25 -3.63 -33.23
C THR A 26 0.33 -4.97 -33.95
N CYS A 27 0.78 -6.03 -33.29
CA CYS A 27 0.96 -7.34 -33.90
C CYS A 27 -0.38 -8.09 -33.95
N GLU A 28 -1.02 -8.10 -35.12
CA GLU A 28 -2.33 -8.74 -35.31
C GLU A 28 -2.36 -10.20 -34.82
N LYS A 29 -1.32 -11.00 -35.12
CA LYS A 29 -1.27 -12.40 -34.69
C LYS A 29 -1.16 -12.57 -33.17
N TYR A 30 -0.46 -11.65 -32.50
CA TYR A 30 -0.39 -11.66 -31.05
C TYR A 30 -1.75 -11.25 -30.46
N ILE A 31 -2.34 -10.18 -31.00
CA ILE A 31 -3.61 -9.61 -30.54
C ILE A 31 -4.77 -10.59 -30.73
N ASP A 32 -4.80 -11.32 -31.85
CA ASP A 32 -5.81 -12.35 -32.11
C ASP A 32 -5.76 -13.48 -31.08
N LYS A 33 -4.55 -13.85 -30.65
CA LYS A 33 -4.33 -14.98 -29.73
C LYS A 33 -4.47 -14.62 -28.25
N TYR A 34 -3.98 -13.46 -27.83
CA TYR A 34 -3.93 -13.05 -26.41
C TYR A 34 -4.79 -11.83 -26.08
N GLY A 35 -5.34 -11.16 -27.10
CA GLY A 35 -5.95 -9.84 -26.97
C GLY A 35 -4.93 -8.71 -27.07
N PRO A 36 -5.40 -7.44 -27.13
CA PRO A 36 -4.52 -6.28 -27.09
C PRO A 36 -3.65 -6.33 -25.83
N LEU A 37 -2.36 -6.01 -25.98
CA LEU A 37 -1.51 -5.76 -24.82
C LEU A 37 -2.11 -4.63 -24.00
N GLN A 38 -2.77 -4.99 -22.91
CA GLN A 38 -2.98 -4.08 -21.81
C GLN A 38 -1.63 -3.94 -21.13
N GLU A 39 -1.09 -2.73 -21.08
CA GLU A 39 -0.17 -2.46 -19.99
C GLU A 39 -0.93 -2.81 -18.72
N LEU A 40 -0.22 -3.31 -17.71
CA LEU A 40 -0.72 -3.18 -16.35
C LEU A 40 -0.80 -1.68 -16.15
N GLY A 41 -1.88 -1.07 -16.65
CA GLY A 41 -2.26 0.27 -16.29
C GLY A 41 -2.20 0.24 -14.79
N GLU A 42 -1.61 1.28 -14.24
CA GLU A 42 -1.96 1.76 -12.92
C GLU A 42 -3.49 1.66 -12.78
N THR A 43 -3.99 0.48 -12.42
CA THR A 43 -5.31 0.25 -11.89
C THR A 43 -5.21 0.73 -10.46
N THR A 44 -4.79 1.99 -10.30
CA THR A 44 -4.78 2.67 -9.03
C THR A 44 -6.24 2.94 -8.81
N THR A 45 -6.90 1.99 -8.16
CA THR A 45 -8.29 2.17 -7.80
C THR A 45 -8.34 3.42 -6.95
N ARG A 46 -9.06 4.43 -7.42
CA ARG A 46 -9.15 5.67 -6.66
C ARG A 46 -10.08 5.46 -5.48
N CYS A 47 -9.61 5.82 -4.30
CA CYS A 47 -10.39 5.79 -3.07
C CYS A 47 -10.71 7.21 -2.61
N VAL A 48 -11.88 7.39 -2.01
CA VAL A 48 -12.30 8.68 -1.46
C VAL A 48 -12.10 8.64 0.05
N CYS A 49 -11.38 9.62 0.59
CA CYS A 49 -11.22 9.75 2.03
C CYS A 49 -12.59 10.01 2.69
N PRO A 50 -13.04 9.17 3.64
CA PRO A 50 -14.37 9.33 4.24
C PRO A 50 -14.49 10.52 5.21
N PHE A 51 -13.38 11.19 5.54
CA PHE A 51 -13.40 12.34 6.45
C PHE A 51 -13.49 13.68 5.73
N CYS A 52 -12.88 13.80 4.55
CA CYS A 52 -12.75 15.06 3.79
C CYS A 52 -13.12 14.96 2.31
N GLN A 53 -13.55 13.78 1.84
CA GLN A 53 -13.97 13.51 0.46
C GLN A 53 -12.89 13.73 -0.60
N LYS A 54 -11.60 13.78 -0.21
CA LYS A 54 -10.48 13.88 -1.14
C LYS A 54 -10.26 12.54 -1.86
N GLU A 55 -10.15 12.59 -3.19
CA GLU A 55 -9.72 11.44 -4.00
C GLU A 55 -8.22 11.19 -3.84
N LEU A 56 -7.87 9.93 -3.62
CA LEU A 56 -6.52 9.46 -3.32
C LEU A 56 -6.28 8.11 -4.01
N ASP A 57 -5.03 7.86 -4.36
CA ASP A 57 -4.57 6.51 -4.67
C ASP A 57 -4.66 5.63 -3.41
N GLU A 58 -4.92 4.33 -3.57
CA GLU A 58 -5.07 3.39 -2.43
C GLU A 58 -3.87 3.46 -1.48
N ASP A 59 -2.67 3.49 -2.06
CA ASP A 59 -1.39 3.53 -1.35
C ASP A 59 -1.20 4.82 -0.53
N CYS A 60 -1.89 5.90 -0.91
CA CYS A 60 -1.79 7.21 -0.27
C CYS A 60 -2.82 7.43 0.85
N LEU A 61 -3.84 6.57 0.97
CA LEU A 61 -4.96 6.79 1.88
C LEU A 61 -4.53 6.80 3.35
N LEU A 62 -3.66 5.86 3.73
CA LEU A 62 -3.22 5.72 5.12
C LEU A 62 -2.40 6.94 5.57
N ASP A 63 -1.40 7.33 4.78
CA ASP A 63 -0.58 8.51 5.08
C ASP A 63 -1.44 9.76 5.20
N HIS A 64 -2.35 9.98 4.25
CA HIS A 64 -3.28 11.09 4.30
C HIS A 64 -4.12 11.11 5.59
N CYS A 65 -4.66 9.96 6.01
CA CYS A 65 -5.47 9.88 7.23
C CYS A 65 -4.64 10.13 8.49
N ILE A 66 -3.41 9.63 8.57
CA ILE A 66 -2.50 9.89 9.70
C ILE A 66 -2.12 11.37 9.78
N THR A 67 -1.82 12.00 8.64
CA THR A 67 -1.33 13.38 8.58
C THR A 67 -2.43 14.42 8.81
N HIS A 68 -3.61 14.21 8.23
CA HIS A 68 -4.68 15.22 8.23
C HIS A 68 -5.82 14.91 9.21
N HIS A 69 -5.96 13.65 9.66
CA HIS A 69 -7.12 13.19 10.41
C HIS A 69 -6.75 12.38 11.68
N ARG A 70 -5.53 12.52 12.22
CA ARG A 70 -5.04 11.78 13.39
C ARG A 70 -5.98 11.74 14.60
N SER A 71 -6.63 12.88 14.86
CA SER A 71 -7.50 13.08 16.03
C SER A 71 -8.97 12.78 15.73
N GLU A 72 -9.31 12.43 14.49
CA GLU A 72 -10.66 12.13 14.08
C GLU A 72 -11.15 10.83 14.74
N ARG A 73 -12.40 10.86 15.23
CA ARG A 73 -13.02 9.75 15.94
C ARG A 73 -14.36 9.35 15.33
N ARG A 74 -14.85 10.08 14.32
CA ARG A 74 -16.09 9.76 13.62
C ARG A 74 -16.04 8.33 13.07
N PRO A 75 -17.08 7.51 13.34
CA PRO A 75 -17.18 6.18 12.75
C PRO A 75 -17.40 6.32 11.24
N VAL A 76 -16.60 5.62 10.46
CA VAL A 76 -16.65 5.63 8.99
C VAL A 76 -16.32 4.24 8.46
N PHE A 77 -16.80 3.93 7.26
CA PHE A 77 -16.42 2.70 6.57
C PHE A 77 -15.03 2.83 5.95
N CYS A 78 -14.32 1.71 5.88
CA CYS A 78 -13.06 1.64 5.14
C CYS A 78 -13.35 1.62 3.62
N PRO A 79 -12.82 2.57 2.83
CA PRO A 79 -13.03 2.57 1.40
C PRO A 79 -12.28 1.43 0.68
N LEU A 80 -11.21 0.88 1.27
CA LEU A 80 -10.43 -0.21 0.67
C LEU A 80 -11.09 -1.59 0.85
N CYS A 81 -11.84 -1.80 1.94
CA CYS A 81 -12.53 -3.08 2.16
C CYS A 81 -13.64 -3.39 1.16
N HIS A 82 -14.19 -2.38 0.47
CA HIS A 82 -15.25 -2.57 -0.53
C HIS A 82 -14.73 -3.16 -1.85
N LEU A 83 -13.42 -3.15 -2.06
CA LEU A 83 -12.78 -3.61 -3.29
C LEU A 83 -12.47 -5.11 -3.27
N LEU A 84 -12.71 -5.78 -2.13
CA LEU A 84 -12.54 -7.22 -1.99
C LEU A 84 -13.87 -7.94 -2.31
N PRO A 85 -13.93 -8.80 -3.34
CA PRO A 85 -15.18 -9.37 -3.85
C PRO A 85 -15.89 -10.37 -2.91
N ASN A 86 -15.22 -10.86 -1.85
CA ASN A 86 -15.72 -11.97 -1.03
C ASN A 86 -15.92 -11.64 0.46
N GLU A 87 -15.57 -10.44 0.91
CA GLU A 87 -15.63 -10.09 2.33
C GLU A 87 -16.80 -9.13 2.54
N SER A 88 -17.81 -9.53 3.33
CA SER A 88 -18.85 -8.59 3.77
C SER A 88 -18.18 -7.35 4.37
N PRO A 89 -18.52 -6.11 3.96
CA PRO A 89 -17.82 -4.90 4.38
C PRO A 89 -17.84 -4.84 5.91
N SER A 90 -16.69 -5.18 6.50
CA SER A 90 -16.60 -5.36 7.94
C SER A 90 -16.82 -3.99 8.57
N THR A 91 -17.97 -3.83 9.21
CA THR A 91 -18.30 -2.60 9.93
C THR A 91 -17.37 -2.54 11.14
N PHE A 92 -16.21 -1.91 10.99
CA PHE A 92 -15.29 -1.73 12.11
C PHE A 92 -15.81 -0.60 12.99
N ASN A 93 -16.23 -0.94 14.22
CA ASN A 93 -16.75 0.02 15.19
C ASN A 93 -15.62 0.84 15.89
N GLY A 94 -14.55 1.16 15.17
CA GLY A 94 -13.35 1.77 15.73
C GLY A 94 -12.61 2.70 14.77
N SER A 95 -11.42 3.17 15.18
CA SER A 95 -10.60 4.10 14.40
C SER A 95 -10.23 3.54 13.01
N LEU A 96 -10.67 4.21 11.94
CA LEU A 96 -10.29 3.89 10.56
C LEU A 96 -8.77 3.81 10.40
N ILE A 97 -8.03 4.75 11.01
CA ILE A 97 -6.56 4.78 10.94
C ILE A 97 -5.99 3.47 11.50
N ARG A 98 -6.49 3.01 12.65
CA ARG A 98 -6.03 1.74 13.24
C ARG A 98 -6.34 0.56 12.32
N HIS A 99 -7.52 0.54 11.73
CA HIS A 99 -7.90 -0.51 10.81
C HIS A 99 -7.00 -0.54 9.57
N LEU A 100 -6.75 0.61 8.92
CA LEU A 100 -5.84 0.72 7.78
C LEU A 100 -4.41 0.26 8.14
N GLN A 101 -3.93 0.61 9.34
CA GLN A 101 -2.60 0.20 9.85
C GLN A 101 -2.44 -1.30 10.11
N VAL A 102 -3.53 -2.05 10.30
CA VAL A 102 -3.48 -3.49 10.60
C VAL A 102 -3.87 -4.33 9.40
N SER A 103 -4.80 -3.83 8.57
CA SER A 103 -5.43 -4.60 7.51
C SER A 103 -4.99 -4.19 6.10
N HIS A 104 -4.39 -3.01 5.91
CA HIS A 104 -4.08 -2.46 4.59
C HIS A 104 -2.65 -1.92 4.46
N THR A 105 -1.78 -2.20 5.43
CA THR A 105 -0.35 -1.89 5.42
C THR A 105 0.45 -2.99 4.74
N LEU A 106 0.20 -3.23 3.45
CA LEU A 106 1.07 -4.13 2.66
C LEU A 106 2.37 -3.44 2.20
N PHE A 107 2.44 -2.09 2.25
CA PHE A 107 3.60 -1.29 1.84
C PHE A 107 4.27 -0.49 2.96
N TYR A 108 3.83 -0.66 4.22
CA TYR A 108 4.42 0.03 5.38
C TYR A 108 5.53 -0.77 6.07
N ASP A 109 5.76 -2.01 5.67
CA ASP A 109 6.85 -2.83 6.21
C ASP A 109 8.22 -2.19 5.91
N ASP A 110 8.36 -1.45 4.79
CA ASP A 110 9.56 -0.68 4.45
C ASP A 110 9.73 0.64 5.25
N PHE A 111 8.68 1.11 5.95
CA PHE A 111 8.69 2.39 6.68
C PHE A 111 8.56 2.26 8.20
N LEU A 112 8.26 1.06 8.70
CA LEU A 112 8.30 0.75 10.12
C LEU A 112 9.70 0.28 10.48
N ASP A 113 10.53 1.23 10.93
CA ASP A 113 11.80 0.90 11.57
C ASP A 113 11.49 0.25 12.93
N PHE A 114 11.44 -1.08 12.93
CA PHE A 114 11.14 -1.88 14.11
C PHE A 114 12.16 -1.64 15.22
N ASP A 115 13.42 -1.34 14.89
CA ASP A 115 14.46 -1.03 15.86
C ASP A 115 14.13 0.27 16.62
N ILE A 116 13.64 1.31 15.94
CA ILE A 116 13.23 2.58 16.59
C ILE A 116 12.03 2.37 17.52
N ILE A 117 11.03 1.59 17.09
CA ILE A 117 9.83 1.32 17.90
C ILE A 117 10.18 0.45 19.11
N GLU A 118 11.00 -0.58 18.91
CA GLU A 118 11.47 -1.48 19.98
C GLU A 118 12.27 -0.71 21.03
N GLU A 119 13.24 0.11 20.62
CA GLU A 119 14.04 0.93 21.54
C GLU A 119 13.18 1.90 22.35
N ALA A 120 12.19 2.55 21.72
CA ALA A 120 11.27 3.46 22.43
C ALA A 120 10.41 2.72 23.47
N LEU A 121 9.98 1.50 23.17
CA LEU A 121 9.22 0.65 24.09
C LEU A 121 10.11 0.18 25.25
N ILE A 122 11.33 -0.27 24.98
CA ILE A 122 12.30 -0.68 26.00
C ILE A 122 12.61 0.49 26.95
N ARG A 123 12.90 1.67 26.41
CA ARG A 123 13.15 2.90 27.22
C ARG A 123 12.00 3.16 28.17
N ARG A 124 10.76 3.09 27.66
CA ARG A 124 9.56 3.38 28.44
C ARG A 124 9.32 2.39 29.57
N VAL A 125 9.65 1.11 29.36
CA VAL A 125 9.59 0.09 30.41
C VAL A 125 10.66 0.33 31.46
N LEU A 126 11.90 0.60 31.05
CA LEU A 126 13.02 0.89 31.97
C LEU A 126 12.76 2.13 32.83
N ASP A 127 12.27 3.22 32.23
CA ASP A 127 11.94 4.45 32.97
C ASP A 127 10.85 4.20 34.02
N ARG A 128 9.85 3.37 33.68
CA ARG A 128 8.79 2.99 34.62
C ARG A 128 9.35 2.17 35.79
N SER A 129 10.17 1.15 35.50
CA SER A 129 10.81 0.33 36.54
C SER A 129 11.72 1.15 37.45
N LEU A 130 12.45 2.13 36.90
CA LEU A 130 13.28 3.05 37.66
C LEU A 130 12.43 3.93 38.59
N LEU A 131 11.33 4.50 38.08
CA LEU A 131 10.38 5.27 38.88
C LEU A 131 9.78 4.44 40.02
N GLU A 132 9.40 3.20 39.75
CA GLU A 132 8.90 2.28 40.77
C GLU A 132 9.98 2.01 41.83
N TYR A 133 11.22 1.72 41.44
CA TYR A 133 12.33 1.51 42.38
C TYR A 133 12.60 2.73 43.26
N VAL A 134 12.65 3.92 42.67
CA VAL A 134 12.87 5.19 43.38
C VAL A 134 11.72 5.49 44.34
N ASN A 135 10.48 5.24 43.94
CA ASN A 135 9.33 5.46 44.83
C ASN A 135 9.35 4.51 46.03
N HIS A 136 9.70 3.23 45.83
CA HIS A 136 9.82 2.26 46.92
C HIS A 136 10.97 2.58 47.88
N SER A 137 12.10 3.07 47.37
CA SER A 137 13.26 3.45 48.18
C SER A 137 13.08 4.75 48.96
N ASN A 138 12.23 5.67 48.49
CA ASN A 138 11.87 6.89 49.24
C ASN A 138 10.79 6.65 50.32
N THR A 139 10.10 5.50 50.29
CA THR A 139 9.09 5.10 51.29
C THR A 139 9.62 4.18 52.39
N THR A 140 10.93 3.90 52.43
CA THR A 140 11.62 3.11 53.46
C THR A 140 12.54 4.01 54.27
#